data_AF-A0A9D7U892-F1
#
_entry.id   AF-A0A9D7U892-F1
#
_cell.length_a   1.000
_cell.length_b   1.000
_cell.length_c   1.000
_cell.angle_alpha   90.00
_cell.angle_beta   90.00
_cell.angle_gamma   90.00
#
_symmetry.space_group_name_H-M   'P 1'
#
loop_
_entity.id
_entity.type
_entity.pdbx_description
1 polymer ?
#
loop_
_entity_poly.entity_id
_entity_poly.type
_entity_poly.pdbx_seq_one_letter_code
_entity_poly.pdbx_strand_id
1 'polypeptide(L)'
;MSTIYGVLVEDVTYKGRNGVSEHDGSMRVLLTPVAGNPLDFNTDNVATGRIAIARQELWDISKVRAVVSIQDPATKKSLQASQVIAQMATDVQEETFVASGPATVLVVNVSGAVMSRYEGLQIDNIDIISQITRTLPSGAYFVRIVRGTRVSVVPVSIAR
;
A
#
# COMPACT_ATOMS: atom_id res chain seq x y z
N MET A 1 -16.16 4.26 -18.11
CA MET A 1 -15.63 3.83 -16.81
C MET A 1 -14.30 4.53 -16.60
N SER A 2 -14.16 5.39 -15.60
CA SER A 2 -12.92 6.15 -15.40
C SER A 2 -11.83 5.29 -14.76
N THR A 3 -10.58 5.68 -14.97
CA THR A 3 -9.42 5.03 -14.35
C THR A 3 -8.68 6.01 -13.45
N ILE A 4 -8.05 5.51 -12.40
CA ILE A 4 -7.11 6.27 -11.57
C ILE A 4 -5.68 5.91 -11.97
N TYR A 5 -4.91 6.94 -12.28
CA TYR A 5 -3.47 6.88 -12.48
C TYR A 5 -2.78 7.54 -11.30
N GLY A 6 -1.76 6.90 -10.74
CA GLY A 6 -1.01 7.43 -9.62
C GLY A 6 0.49 7.25 -9.80
N VAL A 7 1.24 8.26 -9.38
CA VAL A 7 2.70 8.25 -9.38
C VAL A 7 3.21 8.90 -8.10
N LEU A 8 4.29 8.36 -7.56
CA LEU A 8 5.06 8.98 -6.51
C LEU A 8 6.18 9.81 -7.13
N VAL A 9 6.28 11.07 -6.74
CA VAL A 9 7.32 11.98 -7.20
C VAL A 9 8.07 12.55 -6.00
N GLU A 10 9.31 12.98 -6.25
CA GLU A 10 10.16 13.61 -5.24
C GLU A 10 10.83 14.86 -5.83
N ASP A 11 10.88 15.92 -5.02
CA ASP A 11 11.69 17.10 -5.37
C ASP A 11 13.13 16.83 -5.02
N VAL A 12 13.99 16.83 -6.04
CA VAL A 12 15.40 16.49 -5.87
C VAL A 12 16.33 17.59 -6.33
N THR A 13 17.37 17.77 -5.54
CA THR A 13 18.49 18.65 -5.86
C THR A 13 19.72 17.78 -6.05
N TYR A 14 20.31 17.78 -7.24
CA TYR A 14 21.60 17.12 -7.47
C TYR A 14 22.70 18.13 -7.77
N LYS A 15 23.90 17.84 -7.27
CA LYS A 15 25.11 18.55 -7.63
C LYS A 15 25.77 17.84 -8.81
N GLY A 16 25.66 18.45 -9.99
CA GLY A 16 26.36 18.01 -11.19
C GLY A 16 27.73 18.68 -11.33
N ARG A 17 28.50 18.26 -12.34
CA ARG A 17 29.82 18.83 -12.68
C ARG A 17 29.75 20.35 -12.97
N ASN A 18 28.59 20.86 -13.37
CA ASN A 18 28.37 22.26 -13.76
C ASN A 18 27.49 23.06 -12.77
N GLY A 19 27.28 22.58 -11.54
CA GLY A 19 26.52 23.30 -10.52
C GLY A 19 25.38 22.49 -9.90
N VAL A 20 24.45 23.19 -9.24
CA VAL A 20 23.27 22.61 -8.59
C VAL A 20 22.12 22.63 -9.59
N SER A 21 21.44 21.51 -9.78
CA SER A 21 20.18 21.43 -10.51
C SER A 21 19.06 20.96 -9.60
N GLU A 22 17.93 21.65 -9.67
CA GLU A 22 16.71 21.34 -8.92
C GLU A 22 15.68 20.78 -9.89
N HIS A 23 15.09 19.64 -9.53
CA HIS A 23 14.05 18.97 -10.29
C HIS A 23 12.81 18.86 -9.42
N ASP A 24 11.78 19.57 -9.83
CA ASP A 24 10.45 19.47 -9.24
C ASP A 24 9.73 18.23 -9.82
N GLY A 25 9.27 17.34 -8.94
CA GLY A 25 8.42 16.22 -9.32
C GLY A 25 9.13 15.09 -10.07
N SER A 26 10.37 14.75 -9.71
CA SER A 26 11.07 13.59 -10.29
C SER A 26 10.32 12.30 -9.98
N MET A 27 9.88 11.58 -11.01
CA MET A 27 9.16 10.32 -10.85
C MET A 27 10.04 9.28 -10.13
N ARG A 28 9.50 8.69 -9.06
CA ARG A 28 10.11 7.61 -8.30
C ARG A 28 9.45 6.28 -8.56
N VAL A 29 8.13 6.22 -8.44
CA VAL A 29 7.38 4.95 -8.48
C VAL A 29 6.02 5.17 -9.14
N LEU A 30 5.64 4.25 -10.01
CA LEU A 30 4.26 4.14 -10.47
C LEU A 30 3.42 3.49 -9.36
N LEU A 31 2.41 4.21 -8.86
CA LEU A 31 1.47 3.67 -7.86
C LEU A 31 0.41 2.78 -8.53
N THR A 32 0.14 3.03 -9.82
CA THR A 32 -0.78 2.24 -10.66
C THR A 32 -0.08 1.87 -11.98
N PRO A 33 -0.57 0.88 -12.73
CA PRO A 33 -0.13 0.67 -14.11
C PRO A 33 -0.29 1.92 -14.97
N VAL A 34 0.47 2.03 -16.06
CA VAL A 34 0.39 3.14 -17.03
C VAL A 34 -1.02 3.28 -17.62
N ALA A 35 -1.73 2.15 -17.76
CA ALA A 35 -3.11 2.15 -18.22
C ALA A 35 -4.12 2.75 -17.21
N GLY A 36 -3.71 2.94 -15.96
CA GLY A 36 -4.56 3.25 -14.81
C GLY A 36 -5.24 2.01 -14.23
N ASN A 37 -5.71 2.11 -12.99
CA ASN A 37 -6.61 1.12 -12.39
C ASN A 37 -8.06 1.56 -12.60
N PRO A 38 -8.99 0.65 -12.94
CA PRO A 38 -10.40 1.00 -13.01
C PRO A 38 -10.93 1.44 -11.63
N LEU A 39 -11.78 2.45 -11.62
CA LEU A 39 -12.50 2.88 -10.42
C LEU A 39 -13.83 2.11 -10.32
N ASP A 40 -14.01 1.42 -9.21
CA ASP A 40 -15.27 0.75 -8.87
C ASP A 40 -16.03 1.62 -7.86
N PHE A 41 -17.15 2.18 -8.30
CA PHE A 41 -17.95 3.12 -7.51
C PHE A 41 -19.09 2.37 -6.81
N ASN A 42 -19.27 2.65 -5.52
CA ASN A 42 -20.41 2.14 -4.76
C ASN A 42 -21.72 2.87 -5.13
N THR A 43 -22.81 2.51 -4.46
CA THR A 43 -24.14 3.13 -4.65
C THR A 43 -24.18 4.63 -4.33
N ASP A 44 -23.22 5.13 -3.57
CA ASP A 44 -23.09 6.54 -3.18
C ASP A 44 -22.13 7.32 -4.12
N ASN A 45 -21.71 6.71 -5.23
CA ASN A 45 -20.71 7.26 -6.17
C ASN A 45 -19.35 7.54 -5.53
N VAL A 46 -18.93 6.70 -4.59
CA VAL A 46 -17.60 6.75 -3.97
C VAL A 46 -16.79 5.53 -4.38
N ALA A 47 -15.55 5.78 -4.80
CA ALA A 47 -14.54 4.74 -5.02
C ALA A 47 -13.42 4.93 -4.01
N THR A 48 -13.07 3.88 -3.28
CA THR A 48 -11.98 3.89 -2.30
C THR A 48 -10.94 2.84 -2.65
N GLY A 49 -9.69 3.14 -2.32
CA GLY A 49 -8.57 2.22 -2.55
C GLY A 49 -7.37 2.64 -1.72
N ARG A 50 -6.54 1.66 -1.36
CA ARG A 50 -5.32 1.88 -0.61
C ARG A 50 -4.14 1.36 -1.41
N ILE A 51 -3.13 2.19 -1.57
CA ILE A 51 -1.84 1.81 -2.17
C ILE A 51 -0.78 2.04 -1.10
N ALA A 52 -0.04 0.98 -0.79
CA ALA A 52 1.10 1.03 0.11
C ALA A 52 2.35 0.68 -0.69
N ILE A 53 3.43 1.42 -0.46
CA ILE A 53 4.72 1.19 -1.08
C ILE A 53 5.79 1.09 0.01
N ALA A 54 6.82 0.27 -0.23
CA ALA A 54 7.95 0.20 0.68
C ALA A 54 8.75 1.50 0.60
N ARG A 55 9.05 2.10 1.77
CA ARG A 55 9.95 3.23 1.85
C ARG A 55 11.33 2.83 1.32
N GLN A 56 11.93 3.70 0.51
CA GLN A 56 13.34 3.60 0.18
C GLN A 56 14.14 4.52 1.09
N GLU A 57 15.29 4.06 1.58
CA GLU A 57 16.14 4.82 2.51
C GLU A 57 16.67 6.11 1.90
N LEU A 58 16.86 6.14 0.57
CA LEU A 58 17.40 7.28 -0.17
C LEU A 58 16.38 8.40 -0.43
N TRP A 59 15.10 8.20 -0.10
CA TRP A 59 14.07 9.21 -0.32
C TRP A 59 13.95 10.16 0.87
N ASP A 60 13.95 11.46 0.59
CA ASP A 60 13.56 12.48 1.55
C ASP A 60 12.03 12.58 1.57
N ILE A 61 11.40 11.90 2.53
CA ILE A 61 9.92 11.82 2.63
C ILE A 61 9.27 13.20 2.72
N SER A 62 9.96 14.22 3.26
CA SER A 62 9.42 15.59 3.31
C SER A 62 9.23 16.22 1.93
N LYS A 63 9.89 15.67 0.92
CA LYS A 63 9.86 16.09 -0.49
C LYS A 63 9.13 15.12 -1.39
N VAL A 64 8.58 14.04 -0.84
CA VAL A 64 7.85 13.01 -1.58
C VAL A 64 6.36 13.33 -1.56
N ARG A 65 5.73 13.29 -2.74
CA ARG A 65 4.28 13.42 -2.88
C ARG A 65 3.73 12.41 -3.88
N ALA A 66 2.51 11.97 -3.64
CA ALA A 66 1.74 11.22 -4.61
C ALA A 66 0.99 12.22 -5.51
N VAL A 67 1.12 12.06 -6.83
CA VAL A 67 0.28 12.74 -7.81
C VAL A 67 -0.67 11.70 -8.38
N VAL A 68 -1.96 11.98 -8.24
CA VAL A 68 -3.04 11.11 -8.71
C VAL A 68 -3.91 11.84 -9.71
N SER A 69 -4.36 11.13 -10.73
CA SER A 69 -5.19 11.67 -11.81
C SER A 69 -6.31 10.69 -12.14
N ILE A 70 -7.53 11.19 -12.23
CA ILE A 70 -8.65 10.47 -12.84
C ILE A 70 -8.57 10.70 -14.34
N GLN A 71 -8.52 9.62 -15.10
CA GLN A 71 -8.34 9.64 -16.55
C GLN A 71 -9.49 8.96 -17.26
N ASP A 72 -9.83 9.49 -18.43
CA ASP A 72 -10.62 8.76 -19.41
C ASP A 72 -9.82 7.54 -19.92
N PRO A 73 -10.37 6.32 -19.88
CA PRO A 73 -9.63 5.10 -20.15
C PRO A 73 -9.17 4.98 -21.61
N ALA A 74 -9.90 5.58 -22.55
CA ALA A 74 -9.65 5.46 -23.98
C ALA A 74 -8.64 6.49 -24.47
N THR A 75 -8.81 7.75 -24.03
CA THR A 75 -8.00 8.89 -24.49
C THR A 75 -6.84 9.21 -23.56
N LYS A 76 -6.81 8.67 -22.34
CA LYS A 76 -5.87 9.00 -21.26
C LYS A 76 -5.87 10.48 -20.87
N LYS A 77 -6.91 11.21 -21.27
CA LYS A 77 -7.10 12.60 -20.87
C LYS A 77 -7.33 12.66 -19.36
N SER A 78 -6.53 13.47 -18.66
CA SER A 78 -6.76 13.79 -17.26
C SER A 78 -8.04 14.61 -17.13
N LEU A 79 -9.01 14.07 -16.40
CA LEU A 79 -10.27 14.72 -16.06
C LEU A 79 -10.11 15.57 -14.80
N GLN A 80 -9.36 15.03 -13.83
CA GLN A 80 -9.05 15.68 -12.57
C GLN A 80 -7.70 15.16 -12.07
N ALA A 81 -6.91 16.02 -11.43
CA ALA A 81 -5.69 15.62 -10.77
C ALA A 81 -5.61 16.24 -9.37
N SER A 82 -4.93 15.56 -8.48
CA SER A 82 -4.64 16.02 -7.13
C SER A 82 -3.25 15.55 -6.72
N GLN A 83 -2.67 16.26 -5.76
CA GLN A 83 -1.42 15.87 -5.12
C GLN A 83 -1.63 15.72 -3.62
N VAL A 84 -1.01 14.71 -3.04
CA VAL A 84 -1.08 14.41 -1.62
C VAL A 84 0.35 14.21 -1.12
N ILE A 85 0.74 14.95 -0.08
CA ILE A 85 2.03 14.75 0.56
C ILE A 85 2.06 13.33 1.13
N ALA A 86 3.10 12.57 0.80
CA ALA A 86 3.22 11.21 1.30
C ALA A 86 3.44 11.26 2.82
N GLN A 87 2.51 10.68 3.56
CA GLN A 87 2.66 10.54 5.00
C GLN A 87 3.20 9.16 5.33
N MET A 88 4.13 9.10 6.28
CA MET A 88 4.48 7.83 6.90
C MET A 88 3.23 7.31 7.59
N ALA A 89 2.86 6.06 7.29
CA ALA A 89 1.83 5.37 8.06
C ALA A 89 2.32 5.29 9.52
N THR A 90 1.79 6.16 10.37
CA THR A 90 2.13 6.27 11.79
C THR A 90 1.35 5.26 12.60
N ASP A 91 0.14 4.95 12.15
CA ASP A 91 -0.67 3.83 12.62
C ASP A 91 -1.23 3.09 11.42
N VAL A 92 -1.02 1.78 11.37
CA VAL A 92 -1.86 0.96 10.51
C VAL A 92 -3.18 0.83 11.23
N GLN A 93 -4.16 1.63 10.82
CA GLN A 93 -5.56 1.31 11.14
C GLN A 93 -5.78 -0.15 10.76
N GLU A 94 -5.91 -1.00 11.78
CA GLU A 94 -6.41 -2.35 11.67
C GLU A 94 -7.80 -2.23 11.05
N GLU A 95 -7.91 -2.50 9.74
CA GLU A 95 -9.23 -2.73 9.17
C GLU A 95 -9.74 -4.02 9.82
N THR A 96 -10.72 -3.87 10.72
CA THR A 96 -11.49 -4.98 11.27
C THR A 96 -12.27 -5.62 10.13
N PHE A 97 -11.64 -6.54 9.42
CA PHE A 97 -12.24 -7.19 8.26
C PHE A 97 -13.19 -8.30 8.72
N VAL A 98 -14.49 -7.96 8.79
CA VAL A 98 -15.58 -8.93 8.95
C VAL A 98 -15.91 -9.52 7.58
N ALA A 99 -15.21 -10.58 7.20
CA ALA A 99 -15.70 -11.48 6.17
C ALA A 99 -15.46 -12.91 6.67
N SER A 100 -16.47 -13.76 6.65
CA SER A 100 -16.39 -15.17 7.05
C SER A 100 -15.91 -16.04 5.87
N GLY A 101 -15.18 -17.13 6.16
CA GLY A 101 -14.78 -18.14 5.16
C GLY A 101 -13.32 -18.61 5.25
N PRO A 102 -12.96 -19.68 4.52
CA PRO A 102 -11.64 -20.30 4.61
C PRO A 102 -10.54 -19.39 4.05
N ALA A 103 -9.46 -19.28 4.80
CA ALA A 103 -8.30 -18.44 4.48
C ALA A 103 -6.98 -19.18 4.64
N THR A 104 -6.00 -18.76 3.86
CA THR A 104 -4.59 -19.10 4.08
C THR A 104 -3.91 -17.91 4.76
N VAL A 105 -3.34 -18.12 5.94
CA VAL A 105 -2.61 -17.09 6.68
C VAL A 105 -1.12 -17.38 6.62
N LEU A 106 -0.34 -16.37 6.23
CA LEU A 106 1.12 -16.41 6.17
C LEU A 106 1.67 -15.37 7.13
N VAL A 107 2.61 -15.76 7.99
CA VAL A 107 3.40 -14.83 8.78
C VAL A 107 4.71 -14.62 8.06
N VAL A 108 5.06 -13.38 7.76
CA VAL A 108 6.26 -13.01 7.02
C VAL A 108 7.07 -12.06 7.89
N ASN A 109 8.38 -12.30 8.03
CA ASN A 109 9.24 -11.35 8.74
C ASN A 109 9.56 -10.12 7.86
N VAL A 110 10.21 -9.11 8.44
CA VAL A 110 10.60 -7.89 7.70
C VAL A 110 11.53 -8.14 6.51
N SER A 111 12.25 -9.27 6.50
CA SER A 111 13.11 -9.70 5.39
C SER A 111 12.36 -10.42 4.27
N GLY A 112 11.04 -10.59 4.39
CA GLY A 112 10.20 -11.27 3.40
C GLY A 112 10.16 -12.80 3.53
N ALA A 113 10.80 -13.39 4.54
CA ALA A 113 10.78 -14.83 4.76
C ALA A 113 9.47 -15.26 5.46
N VAL A 114 8.85 -16.33 4.95
CA VAL A 114 7.66 -16.92 5.56
C VAL A 114 8.08 -17.69 6.82
N MET A 115 7.64 -17.20 7.97
CA MET A 115 7.88 -17.78 9.29
C MET A 115 6.86 -18.86 9.64
N SER A 116 5.61 -18.71 9.20
CA SER A 116 4.53 -19.64 9.50
C SER A 116 3.45 -19.60 8.42
N ARG A 117 2.76 -20.73 8.23
CA ARG A 117 1.66 -20.89 7.26
C ARG A 117 0.54 -21.69 7.88
N TYR A 118 -0.67 -21.20 7.74
CA TYR A 118 -1.89 -21.83 8.22
C TYR A 118 -2.92 -21.88 7.09
N GLU A 119 -3.57 -23.02 6.90
CA GLU A 119 -4.48 -23.24 5.77
C GLU A 119 -5.88 -23.64 6.24
N GLY A 120 -6.91 -23.28 5.47
CA GLY A 120 -8.28 -23.66 5.74
C GLY A 120 -8.87 -23.03 7.00
N LEU A 121 -8.27 -21.95 7.51
CA LEU A 121 -8.74 -21.27 8.71
C LEU A 121 -10.07 -20.56 8.42
N GLN A 122 -11.11 -20.89 9.19
CA GLN A 122 -12.34 -20.10 9.24
C GLN A 122 -12.05 -18.86 10.07
N ILE A 123 -12.03 -17.70 9.42
CA ILE A 123 -11.77 -16.43 10.11
C ILE A 123 -13.10 -15.71 10.23
N ASP A 124 -13.80 -15.92 11.34
CA ASP A 124 -15.17 -15.45 11.53
C ASP A 124 -15.25 -14.11 12.26
N ASN A 125 -14.33 -13.81 13.20
CA ASN A 125 -13.99 -12.45 13.60
C ASN A 125 -12.80 -12.38 14.59
N ILE A 126 -12.02 -11.30 14.44
CA ILE A 126 -11.14 -10.59 15.40
C ILE A 126 -9.91 -11.28 16.03
N ASP A 127 -9.88 -12.58 16.36
CA ASP A 127 -8.80 -13.04 17.28
C ASP A 127 -7.67 -13.87 16.66
N ILE A 128 -7.73 -14.21 15.36
CA ILE A 128 -6.70 -15.09 14.77
C ILE A 128 -5.32 -14.44 14.69
N ILE A 129 -5.31 -13.12 14.46
CA ILE A 129 -4.07 -12.35 14.45
C ILE A 129 -3.47 -12.35 15.86
N SER A 130 -4.28 -12.12 16.90
CA SER A 130 -3.80 -12.16 18.29
C SER A 130 -3.27 -13.55 18.70
N GLN A 131 -3.93 -14.63 18.26
CA GLN A 131 -3.50 -16.01 18.54
C GLN A 131 -2.17 -16.34 17.85
N ILE A 132 -2.02 -15.92 16.59
CA ILE A 132 -0.78 -16.08 15.84
C ILE A 132 0.33 -15.25 16.48
N THR A 133 0.06 -14.01 16.88
CA THR A 133 1.09 -13.14 17.45
C THR A 133 1.52 -13.57 18.85
N ARG A 134 0.71 -14.36 19.57
CA ARG A 134 1.10 -15.02 20.84
C ARG A 134 2.18 -16.08 20.67
N THR A 135 2.33 -16.69 19.49
CA THR A 135 3.35 -17.73 19.27
C THR A 135 4.65 -17.20 18.67
N LEU A 136 4.67 -15.94 18.23
CA LEU A 136 5.83 -15.31 17.62
C LEU A 136 6.72 -14.59 18.66
N PRO A 137 8.06 -14.55 18.46
CA PRO A 137 8.95 -13.77 19.31
C PRO A 137 8.78 -12.26 19.07
N SER A 138 9.41 -11.44 19.93
CA SER A 138 9.42 -9.98 19.77
C SER A 138 10.04 -9.60 18.42
N GLY A 139 9.39 -8.69 17.69
CA GLY A 139 9.79 -8.31 16.34
C GLY A 139 8.65 -7.74 15.52
N ALA A 140 8.97 -7.31 14.30
CA ALA A 140 8.00 -6.83 13.33
C ALA A 140 7.71 -7.91 12.27
N TYR A 141 6.43 -8.08 11.95
CA TYR A 141 5.93 -9.10 11.05
C TYR A 141 4.83 -8.54 10.15
N PHE A 142 4.60 -9.22 9.03
CA PHE A 142 3.45 -9.03 8.16
C PHE A 142 2.62 -10.31 8.16
N VAL A 143 1.38 -10.22 8.63
CA VAL A 143 0.40 -11.30 8.55
C VAL A 143 -0.39 -11.13 7.26
N ARG A 144 -0.11 -11.96 6.26
CA ARG A 144 -0.80 -11.98 4.98
C ARG A 144 -1.92 -13.00 5.01
N ILE A 145 -3.15 -12.55 4.79
CA ILE A 145 -4.37 -13.37 4.75
C ILE A 145 -4.81 -13.47 3.29
N VAL A 146 -4.82 -14.67 2.73
CA VAL A 146 -5.21 -14.96 1.35
C VAL A 146 -6.56 -15.69 1.36
N ARG A 147 -7.55 -15.15 0.64
CA ARG A 147 -8.89 -15.74 0.50
C ARG A 147 -9.34 -15.67 -0.96
N GLY A 148 -9.33 -16.81 -1.65
CA GLY A 148 -9.56 -16.83 -3.09
C GLY A 148 -8.58 -15.89 -3.81
N THR A 149 -9.12 -14.87 -4.49
CA THR A 149 -8.33 -13.84 -5.21
C THR A 149 -7.96 -12.64 -4.34
N ARG A 150 -8.46 -12.54 -3.11
CA ARG A 150 -8.20 -11.41 -2.21
C ARG A 150 -7.00 -11.67 -1.32
N VAL A 151 -6.19 -10.64 -1.13
CA VAL A 151 -5.02 -10.66 -0.24
C VAL A 151 -5.10 -9.45 0.69
N SER A 152 -5.11 -9.70 1.99
CA SER A 152 -4.99 -8.68 3.04
C SER A 152 -3.64 -8.82 3.72
N VAL A 153 -3.02 -7.71 4.11
CA VAL A 153 -1.75 -7.71 4.84
C VAL A 153 -1.89 -6.86 6.08
N VAL A 154 -1.69 -7.46 7.25
CA VAL A 154 -1.74 -6.81 8.54
C VAL A 154 -0.33 -6.78 9.13
N PRO A 155 0.30 -5.61 9.24
CA PRO A 155 1.56 -5.50 9.95
C PRO A 155 1.31 -5.65 11.45
N VAL A 156 2.21 -6.37 12.12
CA VAL A 156 2.16 -6.58 13.55
C VAL A 156 3.54 -6.27 14.13
N SER A 157 3.56 -5.46 15.17
CA SER A 157 4.72 -5.29 16.03
C SER A 157 4.48 -6.02 17.35
N ILE A 158 5.40 -6.90 17.73
CA ILE A 158 5.34 -7.65 18.98
C ILE A 158 6.48 -7.15 19.87
N ALA A 159 6.11 -6.59 21.03
CA ALA A 159 7.04 -6.25 22.10
C ALA A 159 6.63 -7.03 23.35
N ARG A 160 7.54 -7.85 23.87
CA ARG A 160 7.43 -8.60 25.12
C ARG A 160 8.68 -8.43 25.93
#